data_AF-A0A1Y3ANZ2-F1
#
_entry.id   AF-A0A1Y3ANZ2-F1
#
_cell.length_a   1.000
_cell.length_b   1.000
_cell.length_c   1.000
_cell.angle_alpha   90.00
_cell.angle_beta   90.00
_cell.angle_gamma   90.00
#
_symmetry.space_group_name_H-M   'P 1'
#
loop_
_entity.id
_entity.type
_entity.pdbx_description
1 polymer ?
#
loop_
_entity_poly.entity_id
_entity_poly.type
_entity_poly.pdbx_seq_one_letter_code
_entity_poly.pdbx_strand_id
1 'polypeptide(L)'
;MGDNPQYSLKIKNSDSSTWIVLTRHIMDKDDFANNKEYIALLPYIDGARINSPHYLCKIIVNKENPELRYTLVISQYEKSSTILYSLRAYSTSPFSLKKIPNIYHYKE
;
A
#
# COMPACT_ATOMS: atom_id res chain seq x y z
N MET A 1 15.98 -0.10 -8.28
CA MET A 1 14.68 0.34 -7.74
C MET A 1 13.55 -0.70 -7.96
N GLY A 2 13.84 -2.02 -7.97
CA GLY A 2 12.93 -3.01 -8.56
C GLY A 2 12.00 -3.84 -7.64
N ASP A 3 12.31 -3.99 -6.35
CA ASP A 3 11.67 -5.07 -5.53
C ASP A 3 10.59 -4.64 -4.54
N ASN A 4 10.03 -3.43 -4.69
CA ASN A 4 8.97 -3.00 -3.78
C ASN A 4 7.71 -3.87 -3.99
N PRO A 5 7.11 -4.44 -2.92
CA PRO A 5 5.90 -5.24 -3.04
C PRO A 5 4.75 -4.47 -3.67
N GLN A 6 4.07 -5.10 -4.64
CA GLN A 6 2.97 -4.51 -5.38
C GLN A 6 1.68 -5.30 -5.17
N TYR A 7 0.56 -4.58 -5.15
CA TYR A 7 -0.77 -5.15 -4.98
C TYR A 7 -1.74 -4.55 -5.99
N SER A 8 -2.60 -5.38 -6.57
CA SER A 8 -3.69 -4.96 -7.42
C SER A 8 -4.97 -4.84 -6.58
N LEU A 9 -5.56 -3.65 -6.58
CA LEU A 9 -6.88 -3.37 -6.03
C LEU A 9 -7.84 -3.19 -7.20
N LYS A 10 -8.91 -3.99 -7.26
CA LYS A 10 -10.00 -3.84 -8.23
C LYS A 10 -11.31 -3.56 -7.52
N ILE A 11 -12.03 -2.54 -7.94
CA ILE A 11 -13.34 -2.15 -7.41
C ILE A 11 -14.38 -2.45 -8.47
N LYS A 12 -15.57 -2.96 -8.12
CA LYS A 12 -16.59 -3.30 -9.13
C LYS A 12 -17.50 -2.14 -9.54
N ASN A 13 -17.72 -1.15 -8.67
CA ASN A 13 -18.72 -0.11 -8.87
C ASN A 13 -18.09 1.30 -8.85
N SER A 14 -18.57 2.18 -9.73
CA SER A 14 -18.00 3.50 -9.98
C SER A 14 -18.33 4.52 -8.91
N ASP A 15 -19.37 4.34 -8.09
CA ASP A 15 -19.67 5.26 -6.97
C ASP A 15 -19.36 4.57 -5.64
N SER A 16 -18.08 4.59 -5.24
CA SER A 16 -17.66 3.90 -4.02
C SER A 16 -16.51 4.59 -3.30
N SER A 17 -16.46 4.38 -1.99
CA SER A 17 -15.34 4.80 -1.14
C SER A 17 -14.59 3.56 -0.68
N THR A 18 -13.28 3.56 -0.88
CA THR A 18 -12.38 2.48 -0.46
C THR A 18 -11.28 3.03 0.44
N TRP A 19 -11.21 2.53 1.66
CA TRP A 19 -10.15 2.82 2.61
C TRP A 19 -9.10 1.73 2.55
N ILE A 20 -7.84 2.14 2.48
CA ILE A 20 -6.69 1.26 2.49
C ILE A 20 -5.89 1.56 3.74
N VAL A 21 -5.63 0.52 4.51
CA VAL A 21 -4.87 0.58 5.76
C VAL A 21 -3.60 -0.24 5.58
N LEU A 22 -2.46 0.43 5.59
CA LEU A 22 -1.16 -0.19 5.71
C LEU A 22 -0.70 -0.06 7.16
N THR A 23 -0.24 -1.17 7.74
CA THR A 23 0.23 -1.22 9.13
C THR A 23 1.60 -1.87 9.16
N ARG A 24 2.58 -1.17 9.73
CA ARG A 24 3.91 -1.69 10.07
C ARG A 24 3.82 -2.49 11.37
N HIS A 25 4.45 -3.66 11.42
CA HIS A 25 4.62 -4.42 12.65
C HIS A 25 6.05 -4.22 13.13
N ILE A 26 6.20 -3.42 14.19
CA ILE A 26 7.50 -3.14 14.78
C ILE A 26 7.85 -4.29 15.74
N MET A 27 8.83 -5.09 15.35
CA MET A 27 9.30 -6.24 16.15
C MET A 27 10.55 -5.92 16.97
N ASP A 28 11.28 -4.87 16.59
CA ASP A 28 12.48 -4.41 17.27
C ASP A 28 12.15 -3.33 18.31
N LYS A 29 12.73 -3.46 19.51
CA LYS A 29 12.45 -2.56 20.63
C LYS A 29 13.01 -1.16 20.41
N ASP A 30 14.18 -1.03 19.80
CA ASP A 30 14.84 0.25 19.59
C ASP A 30 14.16 1.05 18.47
N ASP A 31 13.67 0.36 17.44
CA ASP A 31 12.80 0.93 16.43
C ASP A 31 11.41 1.28 16.98
N PHE A 32 10.87 0.50 17.91
CA PHE A 32 9.62 0.90 18.59
C PHE A 32 9.78 2.21 19.35
N ALA A 33 10.92 2.42 20.01
CA ALA A 33 11.19 3.63 20.78
C ALA A 33 11.46 4.86 19.90
N ASN A 34 12.10 4.68 18.73
CA ASN A 34 12.63 5.79 17.94
C ASN A 34 12.00 5.95 16.55
N ASN A 35 11.18 5.00 16.10
CA ASN A 35 10.52 4.95 14.79
C ASN A 35 11.51 5.27 13.64
N LYS A 36 12.57 4.47 13.55
CA LYS A 36 13.69 4.70 12.63
C LYS A 36 13.33 4.30 11.20
N GLU A 37 12.42 3.33 11.02
CA GLU A 37 12.04 2.88 9.68
C GLU A 37 10.69 3.44 9.23
N TYR A 38 10.62 3.71 7.93
CA TYR A 38 9.45 4.32 7.30
C TYR A 38 8.93 3.42 6.18
N ILE A 39 7.61 3.21 6.18
CA ILE A 39 6.88 2.62 5.06
C ILE A 39 5.93 3.65 4.45
N ALA A 40 5.84 3.68 3.12
CA ALA A 40 4.89 4.48 2.40
C ALA A 40 4.03 3.59 1.49
N LEU A 41 2.75 3.93 1.41
CA LEU A 41 1.85 3.39 0.41
C LEU A 41 1.70 4.44 -0.68
N LEU A 42 2.08 4.08 -1.90
CA LEU A 42 1.89 4.92 -3.07
C LEU A 42 0.74 4.32 -3.88
N PRO A 43 -0.51 4.78 -3.70
CA PRO A 43 -1.51 4.61 -4.74
C PRO A 43 -1.06 5.47 -5.93
N TYR A 44 -1.21 4.96 -7.15
CA TYR A 44 -0.81 5.67 -8.39
C TYR A 44 -1.47 7.07 -8.56
N ILE A 45 -2.41 7.44 -7.69
CA ILE A 45 -3.28 8.61 -7.84
C ILE A 45 -2.97 9.73 -6.86
N ASP A 46 -2.46 9.44 -5.66
CA ASP A 46 -1.91 10.48 -4.77
C ASP A 46 -1.14 9.86 -3.59
N GLY A 47 0.18 9.97 -3.62
CA GLY A 47 1.05 9.36 -2.62
C GLY A 47 1.28 10.26 -1.41
N ALA A 48 0.55 10.04 -0.31
CA ALA A 48 0.90 10.70 0.96
C ALA A 48 2.06 9.96 1.69
N ARG A 49 3.03 10.71 2.24
CA ARG A 49 4.09 10.18 3.11
C ARG A 49 3.72 10.46 4.57
N ILE A 50 3.70 9.42 5.43
CA ILE A 50 3.34 9.57 6.85
C ILE A 50 4.37 8.83 7.70
N ASN A 51 4.78 9.45 8.82
CA ASN A 51 5.74 8.90 9.79
C ASN A 51 5.06 8.07 10.89
N SER A 52 3.95 7.40 10.58
CA SER A 52 3.16 6.62 11.53
C SER A 52 3.25 5.13 11.18
N PRO A 53 3.25 4.22 12.17
CA PRO A 53 3.13 2.78 11.90
C PRO A 53 1.82 2.42 11.19
N HIS A 54 0.83 3.31 11.21
CA HIS A 54 -0.43 3.15 10.48
C HIS A 54 -0.58 4.23 9.41
N TYR A 55 -0.79 3.79 8.19
CA TYR A 55 -1.11 4.63 7.05
C TYR A 55 -2.54 4.33 6.58
N LEU A 56 -3.38 5.37 6.53
CA LEU A 56 -4.75 5.32 6.03
C LEU A 56 -4.86 6.20 4.80
N CYS A 57 -5.29 5.63 3.68
CA CYS A 57 -5.65 6.36 2.48
C CYS A 57 -7.11 6.05 2.11
N LYS A 58 -7.84 7.05 1.61
CA LYS A 58 -9.19 6.87 1.08
C LYS A 58 -9.17 7.17 -0.42
N ILE A 59 -9.55 6.18 -1.21
CA ILE A 59 -9.82 6.32 -2.64
C ILE A 59 -11.32 6.53 -2.83
N ILE A 60 -11.68 7.57 -3.56
CA ILE A 60 -13.06 7.83 -3.97
C ILE A 60 -13.14 7.56 -5.47
N VAL A 61 -13.97 6.60 -5.84
CA VAL A 61 -14.34 6.34 -7.23
C VAL A 61 -15.67 7.05 -7.48
N ASN A 62 -15.75 7.78 -8.58
CA ASN A 62 -17.00 8.39 -9.07
C ASN A 62 -17.21 8.01 -10.55
N LYS A 63 -18.42 8.24 -11.08
CA LYS A 63 -18.74 8.01 -12.50
C LYS A 63 -17.85 8.74 -13.51
N GLU A 64 -17.22 9.85 -13.11
CA GLU A 64 -16.35 10.66 -13.95
C GLU A 64 -14.93 10.08 -14.05
N ASN A 65 -14.48 9.35 -13.04
CA ASN A 65 -13.23 8.59 -13.03
C ASN A 65 -13.52 7.09 -12.88
N PRO A 66 -13.84 6.39 -13.98
CA PRO A 66 -14.17 4.98 -13.98
C PRO A 66 -12.95 4.08 -13.81
N GLU A 67 -11.78 4.60 -13.42
CA GLU A 67 -10.62 3.75 -13.17
C GLU A 67 -10.89 2.85 -11.96
N LEU A 68 -11.27 1.61 -12.26
CA LEU A 68 -11.66 0.61 -11.27
C LEU A 68 -10.48 -0.26 -10.81
N ARG A 69 -9.27 0.01 -11.28
CA ARG A 69 -8.08 -0.78 -10.97
C ARG A 69 -6.93 0.12 -10.55
N TYR A 70 -6.40 -0.15 -9.37
CA TYR A 70 -5.25 0.56 -8.82
C TYR A 70 -4.12 -0.41 -8.53
N THR A 71 -2.90 0.08 -8.74
CA THR A 71 -1.68 -0.58 -8.28
C THR A 71 -1.21 0.13 -7.02
N LEU A 72 -1.09 -0.63 -5.94
CA LEU A 72 -0.60 -0.18 -4.65
C LEU A 72 0.84 -0.65 -4.51
N VAL A 73 1.77 0.29 -4.40
CA VAL A 73 3.19 -0.01 -4.20
C VAL A 73 3.56 0.33 -2.76
N ILE A 74 4.14 -0.64 -2.06
CA ILE A 74 4.68 -0.44 -0.71
C ILE A 74 6.16 -0.17 -0.85
N SER A 75 6.59 1.03 -0.43
CA SER A 75 7.99 1.42 -0.42
C SER A 75 8.51 1.53 1.00
N GLN A 76 9.77 1.13 1.18
CA GLN A 76 10.56 1.31 2.40
C GLN A 76 11.63 2.36 2.13
N TYR A 77 11.83 3.28 3.07
CA TYR A 77 12.79 4.37 2.93
C TYR A 77 14.25 3.87 3.04
N GLU A 78 14.61 3.25 4.17
CA GLU A 78 15.91 2.60 4.38
C GLU A 78 15.77 1.10 4.21
N LYS A 79 16.36 0.50 3.17
CA LYS A 79 16.23 -0.93 2.82
C LYS A 79 17.16 -1.87 3.61
N SER A 80 17.60 -1.46 4.79
CA SER A 80 18.60 -2.16 5.59
C SER A 80 18.05 -3.34 6.41
N SER A 81 16.72 -3.44 6.54
CA SER A 81 16.04 -4.38 7.42
C SER A 81 14.78 -4.97 6.80
N THR A 82 14.38 -6.16 7.25
CA THR A 82 13.12 -6.78 6.84
C THR A 82 11.95 -6.17 7.60
N ILE A 83 11.03 -5.53 6.88
CA ILE A 83 9.81 -4.96 7.47
C ILE A 83 8.64 -5.93 7.34
N LEU A 84 8.01 -6.22 8.48
CA LEU A 84 6.71 -6.91 8.51
C LEU A 84 5.58 -5.89 8.43
N TYR A 85 4.57 -6.19 7.61
CA TYR A 85 3.41 -5.32 7.46
C TYR A 85 2.13 -6.10 7.17
N SER A 86 0.99 -5.44 7.44
CA SER A 86 -0.33 -5.87 6.98
C SER A 86 -0.92 -4.79 6.06
N LEU A 87 -1.42 -5.22 4.90
CA LEU A 87 -2.20 -4.37 3.99
C LEU A 87 -3.66 -4.83 4.01
N ARG A 88 -4.58 -3.91 4.32
CA ARG A 88 -6.03 -4.16 4.40
C ARG A 88 -6.77 -3.15 3.54
N ALA A 89 -7.86 -3.57 2.93
CA ALA A 89 -8.77 -2.69 2.20
C ALA A 89 -10.21 -2.91 2.69
N TYR A 90 -10.95 -1.82 2.79
CA TYR A 90 -12.36 -1.79 3.18
C TYR A 90 -13.09 -0.92 2.17
N SER A 91 -14.16 -1.41 1.57
CA SER A 91 -14.89 -0.67 0.53
C SER A 91 -16.39 -0.74 0.75
N THR A 92 -17.11 0.31 0.35
CA THR A 92 -18.58 0.31 0.28
C THR A 92 -19.11 -0.50 -0.90
N SER A 93 -18.24 -0.99 -1.78
CA SER A 93 -18.59 -1.83 -2.92
C SER A 93 -17.73 -3.09 -2.97
N PRO A 94 -18.19 -4.15 -3.66
CA PRO A 94 -17.39 -5.35 -3.83
C PRO A 94 -16.04 -5.00 -4.49
N PHE A 95 -14.96 -5.52 -3.90
CA PHE A 95 -13.60 -5.28 -4.36
C PHE A 95 -12.77 -6.58 -4.32
N SER A 96 -11.61 -6.55 -4.95
CA SER A 96 -10.60 -7.61 -4.87
C SER A 96 -9.23 -6.98 -4.66
N LEU A 97 -8.54 -7.41 -3.61
CA LEU A 97 -7.15 -7.05 -3.33
C LEU A 97 -6.27 -8.30 -3.53
N LYS A 98 -5.26 -8.21 -4.38
CA LYS A 98 -4.35 -9.33 -4.68
C LYS A 98 -2.91 -8.87 -4.70
N LYS A 99 -2.00 -9.66 -4.11
CA LYS A 99 -0.56 -9.44 -4.28
C LYS A 99 -0.18 -9.70 -5.74
N ILE A 100 0.59 -8.80 -6.33
CA ILE A 100 1.17 -8.97 -7.66
C ILE A 100 2.50 -9.71 -7.45
N PRO A 101 2.68 -10.90 -8.04
CA PRO A 101 3.97 -11.59 -7.98
C PRO A 101 5.03 -10.77 -8.72
N ASN A 102 6.25 -10.69 -8.18
CA ASN A 102 7.37 -10.12 -8.91
C ASN A 102 7.79 -11.12 -9.99
N ILE A 103 7.43 -10.83 -11.24
CA ILE A 103 7.73 -11.68 -12.41
C ILE A 103 9.09 -11.29 -13.03
N TYR A 104 9.62 -10.12 -12.70
CA TYR A 104 10.88 -9.62 -13.25
C TYR A 104 12.05 -9.95 -12.32
N HIS A 105 12.74 -11.07 -12.61
CA HIS A 105 14.11 -11.26 -12.19
C HIS A 105 15.01 -10.48 -13.14
N TYR A 106 15.49 -9.30 -12.74
CA TYR A 106 16.62 -8.69 -13.44
C TYR A 106 17.82 -9.60 -13.22
N LYS A 107 18.25 -10.31 -14.27
CA LYS A 107 19.53 -11.01 -14.28
C LYS A 107 20.58 -9.97 -14.69
N GLU A 108 21.49 -9.64 -13.77
CA GLU A 108 22.82 -9.13 -14.15
C GLU A 108 23.65 -10.27 -14.74
#